data_AF-A0A4Z1IAD0-F1
#
_entry.id   AF-A0A4Z1IAD0-F1
#
_cell.length_a   1.000
_cell.length_b   1.000
_cell.length_c   1.000
_cell.angle_alpha   90.00
_cell.angle_beta   90.00
_cell.angle_gamma   90.00
#
_symmetry.space_group_name_H-M   'P 1'
#
loop_
_entity.id
_entity.type
_entity.pdbx_description
1 polymer ?
#
loop_
_entity_poly.entity_id
_entity_poly.type
_entity_poly.pdbx_seq_one_letter_code
_entity_poly.pdbx_strand_id
1 'polypeptide(L)'
;MCPYTEDDELPRSRTEYQHWLQDAPDQKALVRQYCRYVGEFRTGSTLKKTVARALQFATSDPKGPVYLAGAREVMAEAYGPIGPSALSQSAVKKIAEALLNAKLPLIITGYSGRNHACPAELVKLADIIPGLQVSDTGGCDMCFPASHPAYLGFRLSFDKSATEADVIFVLDCEVPWIPSRNLPRDYYLTTSELAKEIFADEESAKRHKVVAKKYQQRMESIAKLATPPADGSLDIHYVGAALKSAAPRDTIFVVEAATCAMP
;
A
#
# COMPACT_ATOMS: atom_id res chain seq x y z
N MET A 1 -14.26 11.56 -26.25
CA MET A 1 -15.39 12.48 -26.50
C MET A 1 -14.87 13.58 -27.41
N CYS A 2 -15.44 13.70 -28.60
CA CYS A 2 -15.11 14.79 -29.52
C CYS A 2 -15.76 16.09 -29.05
N PRO A 3 -15.36 17.25 -29.61
CA PRO A 3 -16.11 18.48 -29.42
C PRO A 3 -17.58 18.29 -29.80
N TYR A 4 -18.48 18.95 -29.09
CA TYR A 4 -19.94 18.81 -29.26
C TYR A 4 -20.63 20.12 -29.64
N THR A 5 -19.91 21.24 -29.65
CA THR A 5 -20.42 22.53 -30.14
C THR A 5 -19.97 22.79 -31.57
N GLU A 6 -20.76 23.53 -32.34
CA GLU A 6 -20.52 23.88 -33.75
C GLU A 6 -20.42 25.41 -33.88
N ASP A 7 -20.10 25.93 -35.07
CA ASP A 7 -20.10 27.37 -35.40
C ASP A 7 -19.35 28.31 -34.42
N ASP A 8 -18.29 27.80 -33.77
CA ASP A 8 -17.52 28.52 -32.73
C ASP A 8 -18.39 29.05 -31.56
N GLU A 9 -19.50 28.39 -31.25
CA GLU A 9 -20.37 28.70 -30.11
C GLU A 9 -19.61 28.67 -28.78
N LEU A 10 -18.57 27.84 -28.67
CA LEU A 10 -17.63 27.81 -27.55
C LEU A 10 -16.18 27.76 -28.05
N PRO A 11 -15.21 28.24 -27.25
CA PRO A 11 -13.81 28.01 -27.56
C PRO A 11 -13.54 26.51 -27.75
N ARG A 12 -12.91 26.18 -28.89
CA ARG A 12 -12.56 24.79 -29.29
C ARG A 12 -13.74 23.92 -29.75
N SER A 13 -14.80 24.52 -30.30
CA SER A 13 -15.85 23.84 -31.08
C SER A 13 -15.31 22.98 -32.23
N ARG A 14 -16.20 22.21 -32.87
CA ARG A 14 -15.87 21.35 -34.01
C ARG A 14 -15.34 22.16 -35.18
N THR A 15 -14.09 21.90 -35.54
CA THR A 15 -13.36 22.60 -36.62
C THR A 15 -12.78 21.68 -37.70
N GLU A 16 -12.77 20.36 -37.47
CA GLU A 16 -12.10 19.38 -38.33
C GLU A 16 -13.01 18.20 -38.64
N TYR A 17 -12.97 17.68 -39.88
CA TYR A 17 -13.79 16.55 -40.36
C TYR A 17 -13.81 15.34 -39.41
N GLN A 18 -12.66 15.05 -38.80
CA GLN A 18 -12.51 13.94 -37.86
C GLN A 18 -13.42 14.02 -36.61
N HIS A 19 -13.86 15.22 -36.20
CA HIS A 19 -14.70 15.39 -35.02
C HIS A 19 -16.09 14.72 -35.14
N TRP A 20 -16.59 14.52 -36.36
CA TRP A 20 -17.85 13.82 -36.61
C TRP A 20 -17.68 12.30 -36.72
N LEU A 21 -16.52 11.81 -37.18
CA LEU A 21 -16.27 10.38 -37.36
C LEU A 21 -15.70 9.67 -36.14
N GLN A 22 -14.93 10.38 -35.32
CA GLN A 22 -14.20 9.78 -34.18
C GLN A 22 -14.98 9.83 -32.87
N ASP A 23 -16.20 10.37 -32.87
CA ASP A 23 -17.01 10.42 -31.65
C ASP A 23 -17.60 9.03 -31.36
N ALA A 24 -17.15 8.42 -30.27
CA ALA A 24 -17.60 7.11 -29.84
C ALA A 24 -18.92 7.22 -29.06
N PRO A 25 -20.03 6.62 -29.51
CA PRO A 25 -21.35 6.77 -28.87
C PRO A 25 -21.41 6.34 -27.40
N ASP A 26 -20.67 5.29 -27.03
CA ASP A 26 -20.49 4.85 -25.64
C ASP A 26 -19.03 4.46 -25.37
N GLN A 27 -18.15 5.45 -25.33
CA GLN A 27 -16.73 5.26 -25.02
C GLN A 27 -16.50 4.56 -23.67
N LYS A 28 -17.40 4.76 -22.71
CA LYS A 28 -17.31 4.25 -21.34
C LYS A 28 -17.50 2.74 -21.28
N ALA A 29 -18.27 2.15 -22.20
CA ALA A 29 -18.50 0.71 -22.26
C ALA A 29 -17.20 -0.11 -22.34
N LEU A 30 -16.15 0.43 -22.97
CA LEU A 30 -14.86 -0.24 -23.15
C LEU A 30 -14.14 -0.52 -21.82
N VAL A 31 -14.29 0.37 -20.83
CA VAL A 31 -13.48 0.34 -19.60
C VAL A 31 -14.31 0.13 -18.33
N ARG A 32 -15.64 0.23 -18.43
CA ARG A 32 -16.54 0.18 -17.25
C ARG A 32 -16.43 -1.09 -16.41
N GLN A 33 -16.04 -2.21 -17.00
CA GLN A 33 -15.89 -3.47 -16.27
C GLN A 33 -14.57 -3.58 -15.50
N TYR A 34 -13.61 -2.70 -15.78
CA TYR A 34 -12.28 -2.72 -15.18
C TYR A 34 -12.06 -1.54 -14.22
N CYS A 35 -12.92 -0.52 -14.25
CA CYS A 35 -12.81 0.70 -13.45
C CYS A 35 -13.79 0.71 -12.26
N ARG A 36 -13.34 1.23 -11.12
CA ARG A 36 -14.21 1.47 -9.94
C ARG A 36 -15.20 2.60 -10.17
N TYR A 37 -14.83 3.57 -10.99
CA TYR A 37 -15.65 4.71 -11.33
C TYR A 37 -15.39 5.10 -12.77
N VAL A 38 -16.49 5.32 -13.50
CA VAL A 38 -16.45 5.85 -14.85
C VAL A 38 -17.39 7.05 -14.90
N GLY A 39 -16.87 8.20 -15.31
CA GLY A 39 -17.60 9.45 -15.30
C GLY A 39 -17.33 10.31 -16.52
N GLU A 40 -18.17 11.32 -16.69
CA GLU A 40 -17.98 12.40 -17.64
C GLU A 40 -18.05 13.73 -16.91
N PHE A 41 -17.28 14.72 -17.38
CA PHE A 41 -17.45 16.10 -16.99
C PHE A 41 -17.87 16.92 -18.22
N ARG A 42 -18.95 17.69 -18.06
CA ARG A 42 -19.61 18.42 -19.14
C ARG A 42 -19.51 19.93 -19.02
N THR A 43 -19.02 20.42 -17.89
CA THR A 43 -18.79 21.84 -17.61
C THR A 43 -17.58 21.99 -16.69
N GLY A 44 -16.80 23.06 -16.84
CA GLY A 44 -15.67 23.30 -15.93
C GLY A 44 -16.13 23.62 -14.51
N SER A 45 -17.36 24.12 -14.34
CA SER A 45 -17.99 24.35 -13.04
C SER A 45 -18.11 23.08 -12.18
N THR A 46 -18.26 21.91 -12.80
CA THR A 46 -18.38 20.61 -12.10
C THR A 46 -17.09 19.81 -12.06
N LEU A 47 -16.12 20.14 -12.92
CA LEU A 47 -14.88 19.41 -13.11
C LEU A 47 -14.16 19.11 -11.79
N LYS A 48 -14.01 20.10 -10.91
CA LYS A 48 -13.34 19.91 -9.61
C LYS A 48 -14.01 18.84 -8.75
N LYS A 49 -15.34 18.84 -8.71
CA LYS A 49 -16.12 17.86 -7.92
C LYS A 49 -16.03 16.47 -8.54
N THR A 50 -16.08 16.38 -9.88
CA THR A 50 -15.99 15.11 -10.62
C THR A 50 -14.60 14.49 -10.51
N VAL A 51 -13.53 15.29 -10.65
CA VAL A 51 -12.14 14.84 -10.48
C VAL A 51 -11.88 14.44 -9.02
N ALA A 52 -12.31 15.25 -8.05
CA ALA A 52 -12.16 14.90 -6.64
C ALA A 52 -12.89 13.58 -6.29
N ARG A 53 -14.07 13.36 -6.86
CA ARG A 53 -14.82 12.11 -6.70
C ARG A 53 -14.12 10.93 -7.38
N ALA A 54 -13.62 11.12 -8.60
CA ALA A 54 -12.86 10.08 -9.29
C ALA A 54 -11.59 9.72 -8.51
N LEU A 55 -10.85 10.70 -8.00
CA LEU A 55 -9.71 10.47 -7.10
C LEU A 55 -10.14 9.74 -5.84
N GLN A 56 -11.24 10.13 -5.21
CA GLN A 56 -11.78 9.42 -4.06
C GLN A 56 -12.04 7.94 -4.39
N PHE A 57 -12.66 7.62 -5.53
CA PHE A 57 -12.83 6.24 -5.99
C PHE A 57 -11.51 5.56 -6.40
N ALA A 58 -10.52 6.30 -6.88
CA ALA A 58 -9.22 5.73 -7.24
C ALA A 58 -8.40 5.34 -6.00
N THR A 59 -8.48 6.17 -4.95
CA THR A 59 -7.59 6.10 -3.79
C THR A 59 -8.24 5.52 -2.53
N SER A 60 -9.56 5.39 -2.48
CA SER A 60 -10.25 4.67 -1.38
C SER A 60 -10.19 3.16 -1.59
N ASP A 61 -10.21 2.38 -0.51
CA ASP A 61 -10.11 0.92 -0.63
C ASP A 61 -11.45 0.26 -1.05
N PRO A 62 -11.43 -0.86 -1.82
CA PRO A 62 -10.25 -1.37 -2.53
C PRO A 62 -9.82 -0.39 -3.61
N LYS A 63 -8.52 -0.14 -3.80
CA LYS A 63 -8.06 0.84 -4.79
C LYS A 63 -8.30 0.31 -6.20
N GLY A 64 -8.45 1.19 -7.17
CA GLY A 64 -8.63 0.74 -8.55
C GLY A 64 -8.71 1.87 -9.56
N PRO A 65 -8.62 1.54 -10.85
CA PRO A 65 -8.59 2.55 -11.88
C PRO A 65 -9.94 3.26 -11.98
N VAL A 66 -9.89 4.53 -12.35
CA VAL A 66 -11.06 5.35 -12.65
C VAL A 66 -10.88 5.97 -14.02
N TYR A 67 -11.97 6.16 -14.73
CA TYR A 67 -11.96 6.76 -16.06
C TYR A 67 -12.86 7.99 -16.08
N LEU A 68 -12.31 9.11 -16.54
CA LEU A 68 -13.07 10.33 -16.78
C LEU A 68 -12.90 10.75 -18.24
N ALA A 69 -14.01 11.03 -18.92
CA ALA A 69 -14.01 11.66 -20.23
C ALA A 69 -14.60 13.07 -20.15
N GLY A 70 -14.11 13.97 -20.99
CA GLY A 70 -14.71 15.27 -21.18
C GLY A 70 -14.32 15.83 -22.54
N ALA A 71 -15.16 16.72 -23.05
CA ALA A 71 -14.90 17.36 -24.33
C ALA A 71 -13.83 18.44 -24.18
N ARG A 72 -13.21 18.78 -25.31
CA ARG A 72 -12.10 19.74 -25.37
C ARG A 72 -12.52 21.13 -24.91
N GLU A 73 -13.75 21.54 -25.21
CA GLU A 73 -14.33 22.82 -24.83
C GLU A 73 -14.33 22.99 -23.31
N VAL A 74 -14.71 21.95 -22.59
CA VAL A 74 -14.77 21.94 -21.12
C VAL A 74 -13.38 22.05 -20.50
N MET A 75 -12.37 21.46 -21.14
CA MET A 75 -10.97 21.53 -20.69
C MET A 75 -10.33 22.90 -20.95
N ALA A 76 -10.90 23.71 -21.85
CA ALA A 76 -10.40 25.05 -22.13
C ALA A 76 -10.79 26.07 -21.04
N GLU A 77 -11.70 25.72 -20.12
CA GLU A 77 -12.05 26.54 -18.96
C GLU A 77 -10.89 26.55 -17.93
N ALA A 78 -10.53 27.73 -17.38
CA ALA A 78 -9.43 27.84 -16.42
C ALA A 78 -9.81 27.38 -15.00
N TYR A 79 -9.00 26.53 -14.35
CA TYR A 79 -9.21 26.07 -12.97
C TYR A 79 -7.89 25.86 -12.19
N GLY A 80 -7.95 26.09 -10.86
CA GLY A 80 -6.85 25.86 -9.92
C GLY A 80 -6.76 24.41 -9.37
N PRO A 81 -5.61 24.00 -8.81
CA PRO A 81 -5.30 22.63 -8.37
C PRO A 81 -6.05 22.16 -7.10
N ILE A 82 -6.11 20.84 -6.88
CA ILE A 82 -6.70 20.14 -5.71
C ILE A 82 -5.60 19.31 -5.01
N GLY A 83 -5.54 19.29 -3.68
CA GLY A 83 -4.56 18.51 -2.90
C GLY A 83 -5.20 17.63 -1.81
N PRO A 84 -4.49 16.59 -1.31
CA PRO A 84 -4.99 15.67 -0.29
C PRO A 84 -5.11 16.33 1.10
N SER A 85 -6.00 15.79 1.96
CA SER A 85 -6.16 16.21 3.36
C SER A 85 -5.44 15.26 4.30
N ALA A 86 -4.63 15.79 5.22
CA ALA A 86 -3.92 15.02 6.23
C ALA A 86 -4.83 14.57 7.39
N LEU A 87 -4.38 13.56 8.16
CA LEU A 87 -4.97 13.22 9.46
C LEU A 87 -4.89 14.42 10.41
N SER A 88 -5.87 14.54 11.30
CA SER A 88 -5.81 15.54 12.37
C SER A 88 -4.70 15.20 13.36
N GLN A 89 -4.12 16.22 13.99
CA GLN A 89 -3.07 16.01 14.99
C GLN A 89 -3.54 15.19 16.19
N SER A 90 -4.84 15.26 16.53
CA SER A 90 -5.42 14.44 17.60
C SER A 90 -5.48 12.96 17.24
N ALA A 91 -5.72 12.61 15.96
CA ALA A 91 -5.67 11.22 15.51
C ALA A 91 -4.23 10.67 15.54
N VAL A 92 -3.26 11.46 15.05
CA VAL A 92 -1.83 11.08 15.07
C VAL A 92 -1.35 10.81 16.48
N LYS A 93 -1.67 11.70 17.44
CA LYS A 93 -1.29 11.54 18.84
C LYS A 93 -1.81 10.23 19.44
N LYS A 94 -3.06 9.86 19.16
CA LYS A 94 -3.67 8.64 19.68
C LYS A 94 -3.02 7.36 19.13
N ILE A 95 -2.69 7.34 17.83
CA ILE A 95 -1.98 6.21 17.22
C ILE A 95 -0.60 6.04 17.88
N ALA A 96 0.13 7.14 18.04
CA ALA A 96 1.44 7.12 18.69
C ALA A 96 1.35 6.60 20.14
N GLU A 97 0.37 7.09 20.91
CA GLU A 97 0.13 6.63 22.29
C GLU A 97 -0.23 5.15 22.35
N ALA A 98 -1.06 4.64 21.43
CA ALA A 98 -1.43 3.22 21.41
C ALA A 98 -0.22 2.33 21.10
N LEU A 99 0.60 2.68 20.10
CA LEU A 99 1.78 1.91 19.73
C LEU A 99 2.86 1.93 20.83
N LEU A 100 3.05 3.07 21.52
CA LEU A 100 4.02 3.19 22.60
C LEU A 100 3.66 2.34 23.84
N ASN A 101 2.38 2.18 24.12
CA ASN A 101 1.89 1.46 25.30
C ASN A 101 1.61 -0.03 25.05
N ALA A 102 1.63 -0.46 23.80
CA ALA A 102 1.45 -1.85 23.43
C ALA A 102 2.60 -2.74 23.95
N LYS A 103 2.26 -3.97 24.35
CA LYS A 103 3.21 -5.01 24.74
C LYS A 103 3.78 -5.74 23.52
N LEU A 104 3.01 -5.87 22.45
CA LEU A 104 3.45 -6.45 21.19
C LEU A 104 2.87 -5.65 20.02
N PRO A 105 3.33 -4.40 19.81
CA PRO A 105 2.81 -3.57 18.74
C PRO A 105 3.20 -4.14 17.38
N LEU A 106 2.23 -4.19 16.47
CA LEU A 106 2.39 -4.68 15.12
C LEU A 106 1.93 -3.63 14.11
N ILE A 107 2.76 -3.37 13.11
CA ILE A 107 2.36 -2.68 11.88
C ILE A 107 2.18 -3.72 10.80
N ILE A 108 1.03 -3.70 10.13
CA ILE A 108 0.77 -4.52 8.94
C ILE A 108 0.70 -3.58 7.75
N THR A 109 1.53 -3.82 6.73
CA THR A 109 1.59 -3.00 5.53
C THR A 109 1.56 -3.85 4.26
N GLY A 110 1.22 -3.25 3.13
CA GLY A 110 1.25 -3.95 1.84
C GLY A 110 1.59 -3.06 0.64
N TYR A 111 1.28 -1.76 0.73
CA TYR A 111 1.47 -0.80 -0.38
C TYR A 111 2.15 0.50 0.04
N SER A 112 2.57 0.64 1.31
CA SER A 112 3.16 1.88 1.81
C SER A 112 4.45 2.27 1.08
N GLY A 113 5.16 1.29 0.54
CA GLY A 113 6.36 1.47 -0.29
C GLY A 113 6.14 2.27 -1.58
N ARG A 114 4.90 2.42 -2.07
CA ARG A 114 4.57 3.30 -3.22
C ARG A 114 4.98 4.74 -2.98
N ASN A 115 4.94 5.17 -1.72
CA ASN A 115 5.63 6.37 -1.29
C ASN A 115 7.04 5.98 -0.86
N HIS A 116 8.03 6.21 -1.72
CA HIS A 116 9.42 5.81 -1.49
C HIS A 116 10.06 6.48 -0.25
N ALA A 117 9.45 7.54 0.30
CA ALA A 117 9.89 8.13 1.57
C ALA A 117 9.40 7.34 2.80
N CYS A 118 8.30 6.56 2.68
CA CYS A 118 7.67 5.87 3.79
C CYS A 118 8.56 4.82 4.46
N PRO A 119 9.30 3.94 3.74
CA PRO A 119 10.14 2.94 4.38
C PRO A 119 11.16 3.53 5.36
N ALA A 120 11.79 4.66 5.01
CA ALA A 120 12.76 5.33 5.88
C ALA A 120 12.11 5.89 7.16
N GLU A 121 10.91 6.46 7.06
CA GLU A 121 10.16 6.95 8.22
C GLU A 121 9.66 5.79 9.09
N LEU A 122 9.24 4.69 8.47
CA LEU A 122 8.78 3.50 9.19
C LEU A 122 9.94 2.83 9.97
N VAL A 123 11.16 2.84 9.43
CA VAL A 123 12.38 2.42 10.16
C VAL A 123 12.60 3.27 11.39
N LYS A 124 12.56 4.61 11.26
CA LYS A 124 12.69 5.51 12.42
C LYS A 124 11.64 5.21 13.49
N LEU A 125 10.39 4.94 13.09
CA LEU A 125 9.34 4.57 14.03
C LEU A 125 9.63 3.24 14.73
N ALA A 126 10.13 2.24 14.00
CA ALA A 126 10.50 0.94 14.56
C ALA A 126 11.70 1.02 15.51
N ASP A 127 12.65 1.92 15.26
CA ASP A 127 13.77 2.19 16.15
C ASP A 127 13.32 2.90 17.44
N ILE A 128 12.31 3.78 17.35
CA ILE A 128 11.78 4.54 18.49
C ILE A 128 10.92 3.67 19.41
N ILE A 129 10.06 2.79 18.85
CA ILE A 129 9.07 2.02 19.61
C ILE A 129 9.62 0.63 19.95
N PRO A 130 9.97 0.36 21.23
CA PRO A 130 10.57 -0.90 21.62
C PRO A 130 9.65 -2.09 21.38
N GLY A 131 10.13 -3.05 20.59
CA GLY A 131 9.38 -4.26 20.29
C GLY A 131 8.39 -4.14 19.14
N LEU A 132 8.35 -3.01 18.43
CA LEU A 132 7.54 -2.85 17.22
C LEU A 132 7.92 -3.92 16.20
N GLN A 133 6.90 -4.55 15.64
CA GLN A 133 7.03 -5.53 14.57
C GLN A 133 6.38 -4.99 13.31
N VAL A 134 6.94 -5.32 12.14
CA VAL A 134 6.41 -4.92 10.84
C VAL A 134 6.20 -6.16 9.98
N SER A 135 4.97 -6.42 9.58
CA SER A 135 4.60 -7.52 8.67
C SER A 135 4.16 -6.96 7.33
N ASP A 136 4.62 -7.57 6.24
CA ASP A 136 4.24 -7.20 4.87
C ASP A 136 3.29 -8.24 4.29
N THR A 137 2.16 -7.81 3.75
CA THR A 137 1.15 -8.67 3.13
C THR A 137 0.97 -8.46 1.63
N GLY A 138 1.55 -7.39 1.08
CA GLY A 138 1.36 -7.00 -0.31
C GLY A 138 2.46 -7.52 -1.22
N GLY A 139 3.72 -7.46 -0.79
CA GLY A 139 4.89 -7.98 -1.52
C GLY A 139 5.13 -7.37 -2.92
N CYS A 140 4.38 -6.33 -3.28
CA CYS A 140 4.48 -5.66 -4.59
C CYS A 140 5.33 -4.38 -4.54
N ASP A 141 5.47 -3.77 -3.37
CA ASP A 141 6.27 -2.59 -3.10
C ASP A 141 7.20 -2.88 -1.90
N MET A 142 8.44 -2.36 -1.91
CA MET A 142 9.32 -2.50 -0.74
C MET A 142 8.85 -1.58 0.38
N CYS A 143 8.05 -2.11 1.30
CA CYS A 143 7.44 -1.34 2.39
C CYS A 143 8.36 -1.21 3.61
N PHE A 144 9.26 -2.17 3.83
CA PHE A 144 10.18 -2.16 4.96
C PHE A 144 11.46 -2.99 4.66
N PRO A 145 12.65 -2.53 5.09
CA PRO A 145 13.89 -3.23 4.77
C PRO A 145 13.97 -4.60 5.47
N ALA A 146 14.20 -5.65 4.67
CA ALA A 146 14.25 -7.03 5.18
C ALA A 146 15.42 -7.31 6.15
N SER A 147 16.43 -6.44 6.18
CA SER A 147 17.56 -6.49 7.10
C SER A 147 17.24 -5.98 8.51
N HIS A 148 16.11 -5.30 8.70
CA HIS A 148 15.79 -4.68 9.97
C HIS A 148 15.20 -5.71 10.96
N PRO A 149 15.60 -5.70 12.25
CA PRO A 149 15.13 -6.68 13.25
C PRO A 149 13.61 -6.71 13.46
N ALA A 150 12.94 -5.56 13.34
CA ALA A 150 11.48 -5.45 13.44
C ALA A 150 10.72 -6.15 12.31
N TYR A 151 11.34 -6.39 11.15
CA TYR A 151 10.65 -6.99 10.02
C TYR A 151 10.30 -8.44 10.35
N LEU A 152 9.06 -8.86 10.14
CA LEU A 152 8.64 -10.27 10.26
C LEU A 152 8.77 -11.01 8.93
N GLY A 153 8.75 -10.29 7.81
CA GLY A 153 8.79 -10.87 6.48
C GLY A 153 7.52 -10.55 5.70
N PHE A 154 7.56 -10.92 4.42
CA PHE A 154 6.37 -10.98 3.59
C PHE A 154 5.61 -12.28 3.83
N ARG A 155 4.30 -12.19 4.08
CA ARG A 155 3.38 -13.32 4.19
C ARG A 155 2.04 -12.89 3.60
N LEU A 156 1.40 -13.74 2.80
CA LEU A 156 0.05 -13.51 2.25
C LEU A 156 -1.04 -13.58 3.32
N SER A 157 -0.92 -12.75 4.36
CA SER A 157 -1.87 -12.61 5.46
C SER A 157 -2.09 -13.90 6.25
N PHE A 158 -1.09 -14.80 6.27
CA PHE A 158 -1.12 -16.07 7.04
C PHE A 158 -0.30 -16.03 8.32
N ASP A 159 0.38 -14.93 8.62
CA ASP A 159 1.23 -14.86 9.80
C ASP A 159 0.39 -14.84 11.08
N LYS A 160 0.86 -15.55 12.12
CA LYS A 160 0.20 -15.57 13.43
C LYS A 160 0.40 -14.28 14.21
N SER A 161 1.28 -13.37 13.77
CA SER A 161 1.52 -12.08 14.42
C SER A 161 0.24 -11.29 14.68
N ALA A 162 -0.72 -11.34 13.75
CA ALA A 162 -2.02 -10.68 13.91
C ALA A 162 -2.82 -11.23 15.11
N THR A 163 -2.64 -12.50 15.49
CA THR A 163 -3.32 -13.13 16.65
C THR A 163 -2.56 -12.93 17.98
N GLU A 164 -1.28 -12.57 17.90
CA GLU A 164 -0.40 -12.37 19.06
C GLU A 164 -0.35 -10.90 19.48
N ALA A 165 -0.46 -9.98 18.52
CA ALA A 165 -0.39 -8.54 18.75
C ALA A 165 -1.57 -8.06 19.61
N ASP A 166 -1.29 -7.10 20.48
CA ASP A 166 -2.28 -6.42 21.32
C ASP A 166 -2.68 -5.05 20.75
N VAL A 167 -1.82 -4.45 19.93
CA VAL A 167 -2.16 -3.29 19.09
C VAL A 167 -1.66 -3.54 17.68
N ILE A 168 -2.58 -3.44 16.71
CA ILE A 168 -2.27 -3.53 15.29
C ILE A 168 -2.55 -2.18 14.64
N PHE A 169 -1.56 -1.61 13.95
CA PHE A 169 -1.75 -0.46 13.07
C PHE A 169 -1.65 -0.92 11.60
N VAL A 170 -2.76 -0.83 10.88
CA VAL A 170 -2.82 -1.21 9.47
C VAL A 170 -2.41 0.00 8.61
N LEU A 171 -1.25 -0.09 7.97
CA LEU A 171 -0.65 0.96 7.16
C LEU A 171 -0.67 0.60 5.68
N ASP A 172 -1.66 1.12 4.97
CA ASP A 172 -1.82 0.94 3.52
C ASP A 172 -1.79 -0.54 3.10
N CYS A 173 -2.79 -1.29 3.57
CA CYS A 173 -2.91 -2.74 3.40
C CYS A 173 -4.40 -3.13 3.28
N GLU A 174 -4.76 -3.80 2.19
CA GLU A 174 -6.16 -4.21 1.91
C GLU A 174 -6.57 -5.48 2.66
N VAL A 175 -5.65 -6.45 2.79
CA VAL A 175 -5.93 -7.75 3.43
C VAL A 175 -4.93 -7.98 4.57
N PRO A 176 -5.15 -7.40 5.76
CA PRO A 176 -4.19 -7.49 6.85
C PRO A 176 -4.16 -8.87 7.54
N TRP A 177 -5.26 -9.63 7.49
CA TRP A 177 -5.38 -11.00 7.98
C TRP A 177 -6.49 -11.74 7.23
N ILE A 178 -6.52 -13.06 7.35
CA ILE A 178 -7.61 -13.92 6.89
C ILE A 178 -8.45 -14.34 8.11
N PRO A 179 -9.72 -13.91 8.23
CA PRO A 179 -10.53 -14.14 9.43
C PRO A 179 -10.61 -15.60 9.90
N SER A 180 -10.62 -16.56 8.98
CA SER A 180 -10.67 -17.99 9.32
C SER A 180 -9.33 -18.59 9.78
N ARG A 181 -8.23 -17.84 9.70
CA ARG A 181 -6.87 -18.34 9.96
C ARG A 181 -6.14 -17.60 11.07
N ASN A 182 -6.21 -16.27 11.09
CA ASN A 182 -5.39 -15.43 11.95
C ASN A 182 -6.09 -14.12 12.35
N LEU A 183 -7.37 -14.23 12.74
CA LEU A 183 -8.16 -13.11 13.25
C LEU A 183 -7.53 -12.47 14.50
N PRO A 184 -7.33 -11.13 14.54
CA PRO A 184 -6.87 -10.43 15.74
C PRO A 184 -7.80 -10.59 16.94
N ARG A 185 -7.24 -10.41 18.14
CA ARG A 185 -8.02 -10.40 19.39
C ARG A 185 -8.63 -9.02 19.59
N ASP A 186 -9.93 -8.86 19.35
CA ASP A 186 -10.87 -7.74 19.63
C ASP A 186 -10.44 -6.26 19.41
N TYR A 187 -9.15 -5.92 19.27
CA TYR A 187 -8.63 -4.56 19.21
C TYR A 187 -7.59 -4.38 18.09
N TYR A 188 -7.95 -3.62 17.05
CA TYR A 188 -7.04 -3.21 15.98
C TYR A 188 -7.38 -1.79 15.54
N LEU A 189 -6.36 -0.98 15.28
CA LEU A 189 -6.51 0.39 14.80
C LEU A 189 -6.45 0.37 13.27
N THR A 190 -7.60 0.60 12.64
CA THR A 190 -7.65 1.04 11.24
C THR A 190 -7.60 2.56 11.19
N THR A 191 -7.47 3.15 10.01
CA THR A 191 -7.52 4.60 9.82
C THR A 191 -8.84 5.26 10.28
N SER A 192 -9.84 4.50 10.78
CA SER A 192 -11.17 5.02 11.11
C SER A 192 -11.65 4.89 12.57
N GLU A 193 -11.12 4.06 13.47
CA GLU A 193 -11.69 3.95 14.84
C GLU A 193 -10.68 3.65 15.99
N LEU A 194 -11.04 4.05 17.22
CA LEU A 194 -10.20 4.14 18.43
C LEU A 194 -10.99 3.86 19.73
N ALA A 195 -10.41 3.11 20.68
CA ALA A 195 -10.73 3.20 22.13
C ALA A 195 -9.74 2.48 23.08
N LYS A 196 -9.01 3.18 23.96
CA LYS A 196 -8.50 2.85 25.35
C LYS A 196 -7.89 1.45 25.64
N GLU A 197 -6.78 1.26 26.38
CA GLU A 197 -6.31 1.80 27.67
C GLU A 197 -4.79 1.50 27.86
N ILE A 198 -4.12 2.12 28.84
CA ILE A 198 -2.66 2.38 28.87
C ILE A 198 -1.95 1.71 30.06
N PHE A 199 -0.82 1.02 29.82
CA PHE A 199 0.22 0.72 30.85
C PHE A 199 1.63 0.64 30.21
N ALA A 200 2.66 1.27 30.82
CA ALA A 200 4.06 1.14 30.43
C ALA A 200 4.99 0.95 31.65
N ASP A 201 5.84 -0.07 31.63
CA ASP A 201 6.88 -0.37 32.66
C ASP A 201 8.13 -1.09 32.07
N GLU A 202 9.01 -1.62 32.95
CA GLU A 202 10.19 -2.48 32.70
C GLU A 202 10.04 -3.56 31.61
N GLU A 203 8.81 -3.96 31.26
CA GLU A 203 8.52 -4.85 30.13
C GLU A 203 9.12 -4.35 28.80
N SER A 204 9.29 -3.04 28.61
CA SER A 204 9.80 -2.45 27.36
C SER A 204 11.19 -2.95 26.91
N ALA A 205 12.12 -3.12 27.84
CA ALA A 205 13.45 -3.65 27.53
C ALA A 205 13.41 -5.17 27.22
N LYS A 206 12.45 -5.90 27.78
CA LYS A 206 12.23 -7.32 27.48
C LYS A 206 11.69 -7.49 26.05
N ARG A 207 10.83 -6.57 25.58
CA ARG A 207 10.26 -6.56 24.22
C ARG A 207 11.34 -6.52 23.13
N HIS A 208 12.34 -5.64 23.27
CA HIS A 208 13.47 -5.55 22.33
C HIS A 208 14.25 -6.87 22.19
N LYS A 209 14.46 -7.58 23.31
CA LYS A 209 15.17 -8.87 23.31
C LYS A 209 14.37 -9.97 22.59
N VAL A 210 13.05 -9.96 22.70
CA VAL A 210 12.17 -10.93 22.00
C VAL A 210 12.24 -10.72 20.49
N VAL A 211 12.14 -9.48 20.01
CA VAL A 211 12.25 -9.17 18.57
C VAL A 211 13.62 -9.53 18.03
N ALA A 212 14.70 -9.15 18.72
CA ALA A 212 16.06 -9.50 18.32
C ALA A 212 16.27 -11.02 18.22
N LYS A 213 15.73 -11.80 19.17
CA LYS A 213 15.80 -13.26 19.14
C LYS A 213 15.02 -13.85 17.95
N LYS A 214 13.79 -13.38 17.68
CA LYS A 214 13.00 -13.82 16.51
C LYS A 214 13.75 -13.49 15.21
N TYR A 215 14.37 -12.32 15.12
CA TYR A 215 15.20 -11.94 13.97
C TYR A 215 16.38 -12.88 13.76
N GLN A 216 17.14 -13.19 14.82
CA GLN A 216 18.32 -14.06 14.74
C GLN A 216 17.94 -15.47 14.25
N GLN A 217 16.88 -16.05 14.81
CA GLN A 217 16.35 -17.35 14.39
C GLN A 217 15.91 -17.35 12.91
N ARG A 218 15.30 -16.27 12.45
CA ARG A 218 14.92 -16.11 11.04
C ARG A 218 16.14 -16.05 10.13
N MET A 219 17.16 -15.28 10.50
CA MET A 219 18.40 -15.18 9.70
C MET A 219 19.11 -16.51 9.59
N GLU A 220 19.19 -17.28 10.69
CA GLU A 220 19.73 -18.64 10.69
C GLU A 220 18.94 -19.58 9.77
N SER A 221 17.60 -19.52 9.82
CA SER A 221 16.73 -20.31 8.94
C SER A 221 16.95 -19.97 7.45
N ILE A 222 17.00 -18.68 7.10
CA ILE A 222 17.27 -18.23 5.72
C ILE A 222 18.65 -18.69 5.25
N ALA A 223 19.68 -18.57 6.11
CA ALA A 223 21.03 -19.02 5.77
C ALA A 223 21.09 -20.53 5.51
N LYS A 224 20.32 -21.32 6.26
CA LYS A 224 20.21 -22.77 6.05
C LYS A 224 19.50 -23.10 4.73
N LEU A 225 18.45 -22.38 4.36
CA LEU A 225 17.75 -22.59 3.07
C LEU A 225 18.63 -22.21 1.88
N ALA A 226 19.53 -21.24 2.04
CA ALA A 226 20.43 -20.77 0.98
C ALA A 226 21.60 -21.74 0.67
N THR A 227 21.64 -22.94 1.24
CA THR A 227 22.70 -23.92 0.93
C THR A 227 22.46 -24.60 -0.42
N PRO A 228 23.48 -24.76 -1.27
CA PRO A 228 23.34 -25.46 -2.54
C PRO A 228 22.86 -26.91 -2.34
N PRO A 229 21.84 -27.37 -3.09
CA PRO A 229 21.43 -28.77 -3.09
C PRO A 229 22.57 -29.71 -3.53
N ALA A 230 22.70 -30.85 -2.84
CA ALA A 230 23.78 -31.81 -3.10
C ALA A 230 23.65 -32.52 -4.46
N ASP A 231 22.46 -32.54 -5.05
CA ASP A 231 22.15 -33.15 -6.35
C ASP A 231 22.45 -32.22 -7.53
N GLY A 232 22.93 -31.00 -7.27
CA GLY A 232 23.21 -30.00 -8.30
C GLY A 232 21.96 -29.30 -8.86
N SER A 233 20.78 -29.53 -8.28
CA SER A 233 19.57 -28.81 -8.64
C SER A 233 19.64 -27.33 -8.23
N LEU A 234 18.90 -26.48 -8.94
CA LEU A 234 18.77 -25.07 -8.61
C LEU A 234 17.52 -24.84 -7.76
N ASP A 235 17.75 -24.59 -6.47
CA ASP A 235 16.72 -24.16 -5.53
C ASP A 235 16.61 -22.62 -5.51
N ILE A 236 15.40 -22.08 -5.32
CA ILE A 236 15.14 -20.65 -5.36
C ILE A 236 15.82 -19.88 -4.22
N HIS A 237 15.97 -20.49 -3.04
CA HIS A 237 16.65 -19.86 -1.91
C HIS A 237 18.14 -19.73 -2.19
N TYR A 238 18.76 -20.79 -2.76
CA TYR A 238 20.15 -20.74 -3.20
C TYR A 238 20.36 -19.71 -4.31
N VAL A 239 19.53 -19.75 -5.37
CA VAL A 239 19.61 -18.80 -6.49
C VAL A 239 19.41 -17.37 -6.01
N GLY A 240 18.41 -17.11 -5.16
CA GLY A 240 18.15 -15.79 -4.59
C GLY A 240 19.32 -15.27 -3.76
N ALA A 241 19.96 -16.12 -2.96
CA ALA A 241 21.15 -15.76 -2.18
C ALA A 241 22.36 -15.47 -3.07
N ALA A 242 22.59 -16.30 -4.09
CA ALA A 242 23.68 -16.10 -5.05
C ALA A 242 23.50 -14.79 -5.84
N LEU A 243 22.29 -14.53 -6.34
CA LEU A 243 21.95 -13.28 -7.03
C LEU A 243 22.16 -12.06 -6.12
N LYS A 244 21.68 -12.11 -4.88
CA LYS A 244 21.88 -11.03 -3.91
C LYS A 244 23.36 -10.76 -3.59
N SER A 245 24.19 -11.80 -3.59
CA SER A 245 25.63 -11.69 -3.32
C SER A 245 26.40 -11.13 -4.52
N ALA A 246 26.02 -11.53 -5.74
CA ALA A 246 26.69 -11.13 -6.97
C ALA A 246 26.25 -9.73 -7.47
N ALA A 247 25.01 -9.33 -7.19
CA ALA A 247 24.46 -8.06 -7.66
C ALA A 247 24.96 -6.86 -6.83
N PRO A 248 25.10 -5.67 -7.44
CA PRO A 248 25.33 -4.42 -6.71
C PRO A 248 24.28 -4.17 -5.62
N ARG A 249 24.67 -3.47 -4.54
CA ARG A 249 23.79 -3.23 -3.38
C ARG A 249 22.53 -2.41 -3.69
N ASP A 250 22.57 -1.60 -4.74
CA ASP A 250 21.49 -0.74 -5.21
C ASP A 250 20.63 -1.39 -6.31
N THR A 251 20.82 -2.68 -6.57
CA THR A 251 20.02 -3.43 -7.55
C THR A 251 18.55 -3.50 -7.11
N ILE A 252 17.66 -3.16 -8.03
CA ILE A 252 16.21 -3.33 -7.88
C ILE A 252 15.83 -4.70 -8.43
N PHE A 253 15.22 -5.54 -7.58
CA PHE A 253 14.70 -6.84 -7.99
C PHE A 253 13.20 -6.74 -8.25
N VAL A 254 12.76 -7.20 -9.42
CA VAL A 254 11.35 -7.43 -9.74
C VAL A 254 11.11 -8.93 -9.70
N VAL A 255 10.24 -9.40 -8.81
CA VAL A 255 10.03 -10.82 -8.57
C VAL A 255 8.65 -11.22 -9.09
N GLU A 256 8.63 -12.00 -10.17
CA GLU A 256 7.42 -12.62 -10.72
C GLU A 256 7.56 -14.15 -10.63
N ALA A 257 7.51 -14.67 -9.41
CA ALA A 257 7.70 -16.10 -9.12
C ALA A 257 6.62 -16.58 -8.13
N ALA A 258 5.37 -16.64 -8.59
CA ALA A 258 4.19 -16.88 -7.76
C ALA A 258 4.23 -18.21 -6.98
N THR A 259 4.87 -19.23 -7.53
CA THR A 259 5.04 -20.55 -6.88
C THR A 259 5.96 -20.51 -5.66
N CYS A 260 6.79 -19.47 -5.52
CA CYS A 260 7.74 -19.31 -4.41
C CYS A 260 7.16 -18.61 -3.17
N ALA A 261 5.89 -18.17 -3.22
CA ALA A 261 5.19 -17.53 -2.10
C ALA A 261 4.40 -18.52 -1.21
N MET A 262 4.38 -19.80 -1.58
CA MET A 262 3.70 -20.87 -0.85
C MET A 262 4.70 -21.61 0.05
N PRO A 263 4.31 -22.00 1.28
CA PRO A 263 5.18 -22.72 2.22
C PRO A 263 5.55 -24.12 1.75
#